data_AF-A0AAN6VD37-F1
#
_entry.id   AF-A0AAN6VD37-F1
#
_cell.length_a   1.000
_cell.length_b   1.000
_cell.length_c   1.000
_cell.angle_alpha   90.00
_cell.angle_beta   90.00
_cell.angle_gamma   90.00
#
_symmetry.space_group_name_H-M   'P 1'
#
loop_
_entity.id
_entity.type
_entity.pdbx_description
1 polymer ?
#
loop_
_entity_poly.entity_id
_entity_poly.type
_entity_poly.pdbx_seq_one_letter_code
_entity_poly.pdbx_strand_id
1 'polypeptide(L)'
;MTMRQTQRTGGFLARSGPAEIILYILQWCHSTQDLLALVSTCRHVCHVWRGNVAAALWPVWLREIPHFRDAVMAARMTQLVVDAERRGELPPTRISPRQLQQDREQPTLSDLKAAFGLHRLSRAIATWLCDQDLTYPSDRRGHQATPEDPARTPEWTARVSHAVFRVLIVGAALAGAYKEPLFKAMEHPDPEIKALPGRVPRDYRYFPYKGENGLGEKELAFLLQFAVCDLDATLEAQDAVFGPIADWLLESILSDQESRQAMAKRFEQRRGRAGFCISQEEEGHCPVGFAADGSGSHSDAHLVVWELMKMFWIVEQVRPYGLQERVLDRRTPCPPSTPPDVGANQNSRGPPGSVVAVFFGMFRAEKTMLPTTPVASPWWQFPTYPAVPETEEAGRGDGKLPGGCMSVAVFFDWIFEHSGRPNHIDVHEEPVAPLELKFFEYFLQRHLGLCLDHQAFREDELEFMERSFQEFVGTITIFSHDDVENRRSYEYWAGTLDDADFLDGSELLRKHPPNFTRFYKRRLS
;
A
#
# COMPACT_ATOMS: atom_id res chain seq x y z
N MET A 1 7.93 55.16 -53.23
CA MET A 1 7.24 54.91 -51.94
C MET A 1 7.29 53.42 -51.68
N THR A 2 8.35 52.96 -51.02
CA THR A 2 8.65 51.53 -50.82
C THR A 2 8.26 51.19 -49.39
N MET A 3 7.15 50.46 -49.21
CA MET A 3 6.75 49.92 -47.91
C MET A 3 7.81 48.92 -47.43
N ARG A 4 8.62 49.31 -46.45
CA ARG A 4 9.44 48.38 -45.66
C ARG A 4 8.48 47.52 -44.82
N GLN A 5 8.28 46.26 -45.24
CA GLN A 5 7.79 45.23 -44.34
C GLN A 5 8.83 45.06 -43.24
N THR A 6 8.53 45.59 -42.05
CA THR A 6 9.21 45.22 -40.81
C THR A 6 8.95 43.72 -40.60
N GLN A 7 9.94 42.89 -40.92
CA GLN A 7 10.00 41.51 -40.43
C GLN A 7 9.98 41.60 -38.90
N ARG A 8 8.79 41.43 -38.30
CA ARG A 8 8.68 41.08 -36.89
C ARG A 8 9.35 39.72 -36.75
N THR A 9 10.61 39.72 -36.34
CA THR A 9 11.26 38.53 -35.78
C THR A 9 10.38 38.11 -34.60
N GLY A 10 9.54 37.09 -34.81
CA GLY A 10 8.84 36.46 -33.70
C GLY A 10 9.90 36.04 -32.68
N GLY A 11 9.66 36.34 -31.40
CA GLY A 11 10.55 35.86 -30.34
C GLY A 11 10.70 34.33 -30.45
N PHE A 12 11.75 33.76 -29.86
CA PHE A 12 12.07 32.32 -29.93
C PHE A 12 10.87 31.38 -29.70
N LEU A 13 9.92 31.78 -28.82
CA LEU A 13 8.71 31.03 -28.50
C LEU A 13 7.52 31.28 -29.46
N ALA A 14 7.65 32.18 -30.43
CA ALA A 14 6.63 32.55 -31.39
C ALA A 14 6.82 31.79 -32.72
N ARG A 15 6.20 30.60 -32.81
CA ARG A 15 6.01 29.78 -34.03
C ARG A 15 7.25 29.16 -34.70
N SER A 16 8.47 29.51 -34.32
CA SER A 16 9.70 29.02 -34.96
C SER A 16 10.68 28.31 -34.01
N GLY A 17 10.34 28.17 -32.73
CA GLY A 17 11.16 27.41 -31.77
C GLY A 17 11.07 25.89 -32.04
N PRO A 18 12.20 25.16 -32.09
CA PRO A 18 12.20 23.69 -32.20
C PRO A 18 11.41 23.04 -31.06
N ALA A 19 10.59 22.03 -31.38
CA ALA A 19 9.74 21.35 -30.41
C ALA A 19 10.56 20.67 -29.31
N GLU A 20 11.75 20.19 -29.65
CA GLU A 20 12.70 19.52 -28.77
C GLU A 20 13.21 20.47 -27.69
N ILE A 21 13.55 21.72 -28.06
CA ILE A 21 14.02 22.73 -27.09
C ILE A 21 12.87 23.15 -26.18
N ILE A 22 11.66 23.32 -26.72
CA ILE A 22 10.49 23.65 -25.92
C ILE A 22 10.17 22.53 -24.94
N LEU A 23 10.18 21.27 -25.39
CA LEU A 23 9.98 20.11 -24.54
C LEU A 23 11.04 20.05 -23.44
N TYR A 24 12.31 20.29 -23.78
CA TYR A 24 13.39 20.36 -22.80
C TYR A 24 13.11 21.45 -21.76
N ILE A 25 12.74 22.67 -22.16
CA ILE A 25 12.37 23.75 -21.23
C ILE A 25 11.21 23.32 -20.31
N LEU A 26 10.17 22.67 -20.86
CA LEU A 26 9.04 22.17 -20.07
C LEU A 26 9.47 21.12 -19.03
N GLN A 27 10.39 20.23 -19.38
CA GLN A 27 10.93 19.20 -18.47
C GLN A 27 11.75 19.78 -17.31
N TRP A 28 12.26 21.01 -17.47
CA TRP A 28 13.05 21.74 -16.46
C TRP A 28 12.21 22.66 -15.56
N CYS A 29 10.89 22.71 -15.73
CA CYS A 29 10.01 23.38 -14.78
C CYS A 29 10.12 22.74 -13.39
N HIS A 30 10.15 23.55 -12.32
CA HIS A 30 10.31 23.03 -10.95
C HIS A 30 9.03 22.41 -10.42
N SER A 31 7.88 22.94 -10.84
CA SER A 31 6.56 22.47 -10.44
C SER A 31 5.61 22.33 -11.62
N THR A 32 4.53 21.59 -11.41
CA THR A 32 3.40 21.48 -12.35
C THR A 32 2.79 22.86 -12.61
N GLN A 33 2.77 23.74 -11.60
CA GLN A 33 2.29 25.11 -11.74
C GLN A 33 3.17 25.92 -12.70
N ASP A 34 4.49 25.86 -12.57
CA ASP A 34 5.42 26.54 -13.47
C ASP A 34 5.26 26.05 -14.91
N LEU A 35 5.13 24.73 -15.06
CA LEU A 35 4.90 24.10 -16.35
C LEU A 35 3.62 24.64 -16.99
N LEU A 36 2.50 24.64 -16.26
CA LEU A 36 1.22 25.09 -16.79
C LEU A 36 1.19 26.59 -17.06
N ALA A 37 1.84 27.39 -16.19
CA ALA A 37 2.04 28.81 -16.43
C ALA A 37 2.80 29.03 -17.74
N LEU A 38 3.90 28.32 -17.96
CA LEU A 38 4.67 28.40 -19.21
C LEU A 38 3.86 27.96 -20.43
N VAL A 39 3.14 26.84 -20.33
CA VAL A 39 2.24 26.33 -21.38
C VAL A 39 1.16 27.34 -21.76
N SER A 40 0.71 28.15 -20.80
CA SER A 40 -0.32 29.17 -21.03
C SER A 40 0.19 30.42 -21.76
N THR A 41 1.51 30.64 -21.83
CA THR A 41 2.08 31.87 -22.39
C THR A 41 1.92 32.00 -23.91
N CYS A 42 1.94 30.90 -24.67
CA CYS A 42 1.78 30.95 -26.12
C CYS A 42 1.20 29.66 -26.73
N ARG A 43 0.52 29.81 -27.89
CA ARG A 43 -0.13 28.68 -28.59
C ARG A 43 0.86 27.61 -29.06
N HIS A 44 2.09 27.98 -29.41
CA HIS A 44 3.11 27.05 -29.90
C HIS A 44 3.60 26.13 -28.78
N VAL A 45 3.96 26.68 -27.63
CA VAL A 45 4.33 25.91 -26.43
C VAL A 45 3.17 25.00 -26.01
N CYS A 46 1.93 25.50 -26.03
CA CYS A 46 0.75 24.69 -25.76
C CYS A 46 0.58 23.52 -26.74
N HIS A 47 0.87 23.74 -28.02
CA HIS A 47 0.83 22.67 -29.02
C HIS A 47 1.89 21.59 -28.78
N VAL A 48 3.14 22.00 -28.53
CA VAL A 48 4.24 21.07 -28.20
C VAL A 48 3.91 20.26 -26.94
N TRP A 49 3.42 20.94 -25.90
CA TRP A 49 2.94 20.30 -24.68
C TRP A 49 1.86 19.26 -24.94
N ARG A 50 0.82 19.58 -25.70
CA ARG A 50 -0.28 18.64 -25.99
C ARG A 50 0.18 17.38 -26.71
N GLY A 51 1.21 17.49 -27.57
CA GLY A 51 1.83 16.35 -28.23
C GLY A 51 2.76 15.51 -27.32
N ASN A 52 3.21 16.07 -26.21
CA ASN A 52 4.28 15.50 -25.37
C ASN A 52 3.96 15.55 -23.86
N VAL A 53 2.68 15.52 -23.48
CA VAL A 53 2.22 15.74 -22.10
C VAL A 53 2.95 14.82 -21.12
N ALA A 54 3.04 13.53 -21.45
CA ALA A 54 3.67 12.56 -20.55
C ALA A 54 5.18 12.81 -20.40
N ALA A 55 5.87 13.11 -21.51
CA ALA A 55 7.29 13.40 -21.50
C ALA A 55 7.63 14.68 -20.74
N ALA A 56 6.75 15.67 -20.76
CA ALA A 56 6.91 16.93 -20.04
C ALA A 56 6.56 16.81 -18.55
N LEU A 57 5.48 16.09 -18.19
CA LEU A 57 5.06 15.90 -16.79
C LEU A 57 5.98 15.00 -16.00
N TRP A 58 6.45 13.92 -16.60
CA TRP A 58 7.18 12.87 -15.89
C TRP A 58 8.32 13.40 -15.01
N PRO A 59 9.30 14.18 -15.51
CA PRO A 59 10.39 14.69 -14.68
C PRO A 59 9.92 15.69 -13.62
N VAL A 60 8.85 16.43 -13.87
CA VAL A 60 8.27 17.38 -12.89
C VAL A 60 7.64 16.61 -11.74
N TRP A 61 6.80 15.61 -12.03
CA TRP A 61 6.12 14.81 -11.02
C TRP A 61 7.06 13.89 -10.24
N LEU A 62 8.13 13.41 -10.86
CA LEU A 62 9.19 12.71 -10.13
C LEU A 62 9.83 13.56 -9.02
N ARG A 63 9.91 14.89 -9.22
CA ARG A 63 10.45 15.81 -8.21
C ARG A 63 9.38 16.27 -7.22
N GLU A 64 8.17 16.51 -7.70
CA GLU A 64 7.09 17.12 -6.92
C GLU A 64 6.34 16.10 -6.04
N ILE A 65 6.18 14.86 -6.52
CA ILE A 65 5.37 13.84 -5.86
C ILE A 65 6.30 12.78 -5.24
N PRO A 66 6.30 12.63 -3.91
CA PRO A 66 7.11 11.60 -3.25
C PRO A 66 6.75 10.20 -3.73
N HIS A 67 7.78 9.38 -3.98
CA HIS A 67 7.64 7.98 -4.40
C HIS A 67 6.78 7.78 -5.67
N PHE A 68 6.76 8.77 -6.57
CA PHE A 68 5.91 8.71 -7.76
C PHE A 68 6.22 7.55 -8.71
N ARG A 69 7.46 7.03 -8.70
CA ARG A 69 7.83 5.81 -9.43
C ARG A 69 7.03 4.60 -8.97
N ASP A 70 6.81 4.47 -7.66
CA ASP A 70 6.04 3.37 -7.09
C ASP A 70 4.55 3.54 -7.39
N ALA A 71 4.04 4.77 -7.41
CA ALA A 71 2.68 5.04 -7.87
C ALA A 71 2.46 4.62 -9.34
N VAL A 72 3.43 4.89 -10.22
CA VAL A 72 3.39 4.41 -11.62
C VAL A 72 3.47 2.89 -11.70
N MET A 73 4.32 2.26 -10.88
CA MET A 73 4.40 0.80 -10.81
C MET A 73 3.07 0.19 -10.35
N ALA A 74 2.50 0.70 -9.26
CA ALA A 74 1.21 0.28 -8.73
C ALA A 74 0.10 0.41 -9.78
N ALA A 75 0.09 1.52 -10.54
CA ALA A 75 -0.87 1.75 -11.61
C ALA A 75 -0.74 0.72 -12.75
N ARG A 76 0.49 0.44 -13.21
CA ARG A 76 0.75 -0.56 -14.26
C ARG A 76 0.36 -1.97 -13.81
N MET A 77 0.74 -2.35 -12.60
CA MET A 77 0.38 -3.64 -12.00
C MET A 77 -1.15 -3.78 -11.86
N THR A 78 -1.82 -2.74 -11.38
CA THR A 78 -3.28 -2.69 -11.29
C THR A 78 -3.92 -2.88 -12.68
N GLN A 79 -3.38 -2.22 -13.71
CA GLN A 79 -3.91 -2.35 -15.07
C GLN A 79 -3.84 -3.78 -15.60
N LEU A 80 -2.78 -4.55 -15.29
CA LEU A 80 -2.70 -5.97 -15.65
C LEU A 80 -3.85 -6.78 -15.06
N VAL A 81 -4.19 -6.52 -13.80
CA VAL A 81 -5.31 -7.19 -13.11
C VAL A 81 -6.65 -6.77 -13.72
N VAL A 82 -6.85 -5.46 -13.94
CA VAL A 82 -8.06 -4.91 -14.59
C VAL A 82 -8.27 -5.52 -15.97
N ASP A 83 -7.21 -5.61 -16.77
CA ASP A 83 -7.28 -6.14 -18.13
C ASP A 83 -7.62 -7.63 -18.14
N ALA A 84 -7.03 -8.42 -17.24
CA ALA A 84 -7.36 -9.84 -17.08
C ALA A 84 -8.81 -10.04 -16.62
N GLU A 85 -9.26 -9.29 -15.61
CA GLU A 85 -10.64 -9.34 -15.12
C GLU A 85 -11.66 -8.96 -16.21
N ARG A 86 -11.38 -7.92 -17.00
CA ARG A 86 -12.22 -7.51 -18.13
C ARG A 86 -12.37 -8.60 -19.18
N ARG A 87 -11.33 -9.42 -19.38
CA ARG A 87 -11.37 -10.58 -20.30
C ARG A 87 -11.96 -11.84 -19.66
N GLY A 88 -12.26 -11.82 -18.36
CA GLY A 88 -12.67 -13.00 -17.60
C GLY A 88 -11.56 -14.03 -17.45
N GLU A 89 -10.30 -13.59 -17.47
CA GLU A 89 -9.11 -14.43 -17.37
C GLU A 89 -8.49 -14.33 -15.98
N LEU A 90 -7.73 -15.36 -15.60
CA LEU A 90 -6.91 -15.35 -14.40
C LEU A 90 -5.80 -14.30 -14.56
N PRO A 91 -5.64 -13.32 -13.64
CA PRO A 91 -4.47 -12.43 -13.68
C PRO A 91 -3.18 -13.25 -13.61
N PRO A 92 -2.07 -12.78 -14.21
CA PRO A 92 -0.85 -13.57 -14.22
C PRO A 92 -0.41 -13.94 -12.79
N THR A 93 -0.13 -15.22 -12.54
CA THR A 93 0.23 -15.73 -11.21
C THR A 93 1.69 -15.45 -10.85
N ARG A 94 2.50 -15.04 -11.82
CA ARG A 94 3.92 -14.71 -11.68
C ARG A 94 4.19 -13.38 -12.37
N ILE A 95 3.93 -12.28 -11.68
CA ILE A 95 4.28 -10.94 -12.16
C ILE A 95 5.51 -10.48 -11.39
N SER A 96 6.60 -10.21 -12.10
CA SER A 96 7.73 -9.50 -11.52
C SER A 96 7.63 -8.02 -11.86
N PRO A 97 7.55 -7.10 -10.88
CA PRO A 97 7.56 -5.67 -11.16
C PRO A 97 8.78 -5.22 -11.98
N ARG A 98 9.90 -5.97 -11.94
CA ARG A 98 11.09 -5.70 -12.77
C ARG A 98 10.80 -5.73 -14.26
N GLN A 99 9.95 -6.65 -14.72
CA GLN A 99 9.58 -6.75 -16.13
C GLN A 99 8.89 -5.46 -16.60
N LEU A 100 8.00 -4.91 -15.77
CA LEU A 100 7.31 -3.65 -16.06
C LEU A 100 8.19 -2.41 -15.94
N GLN A 101 9.31 -2.47 -15.19
CA GLN A 101 10.32 -1.40 -15.18
C GLN A 101 11.13 -1.41 -16.48
N GLN A 102 11.51 -2.59 -16.98
CA GLN A 102 12.35 -2.75 -18.17
C GLN A 102 11.60 -2.47 -19.47
N ASP A 103 10.34 -2.88 -19.57
CA ASP A 103 9.58 -2.78 -20.83
C ASP A 103 9.22 -1.33 -21.21
N ARG A 104 9.18 -0.40 -20.24
CA ARG A 104 8.77 0.99 -20.47
C ARG A 104 9.46 1.96 -19.51
N GLU A 105 10.64 2.45 -19.90
CA GLU A 105 11.34 3.52 -19.16
C GLU A 105 10.50 4.80 -19.04
N GLN A 106 9.68 5.12 -20.06
CA GLN A 106 8.83 6.31 -20.05
C GLN A 106 7.34 5.96 -19.83
N PRO A 107 6.65 6.60 -18.87
CA PRO A 107 5.24 6.38 -18.64
C PRO A 107 4.36 6.94 -19.75
N THR A 108 3.26 6.24 -20.04
CA THR A 108 2.21 6.75 -20.91
C THR A 108 1.38 7.82 -20.19
N LEU A 109 0.58 8.60 -20.93
CA LEU A 109 -0.37 9.53 -20.28
C LEU A 109 -1.38 8.80 -19.40
N SER A 110 -1.76 7.56 -19.76
CA SER A 110 -2.64 6.72 -18.94
C SER A 110 -1.97 6.33 -17.63
N ASP A 111 -0.69 5.90 -17.70
CA ASP A 111 0.11 5.55 -16.52
C ASP A 111 0.17 6.74 -15.55
N LEU A 112 0.46 7.93 -16.08
CA LEU A 112 0.55 9.16 -15.30
C LEU A 112 -0.78 9.53 -14.63
N LYS A 113 -1.89 9.47 -15.36
CA LYS A 113 -3.23 9.74 -14.80
C LYS A 113 -3.57 8.77 -13.66
N ALA A 114 -3.34 7.47 -13.88
CA ALA A 114 -3.62 6.44 -12.88
C ALA A 114 -2.72 6.62 -11.65
N ALA A 115 -1.42 6.85 -11.84
CA ALA A 115 -0.46 7.11 -10.75
C ALA A 115 -0.83 8.37 -9.94
N PHE A 116 -1.26 9.44 -10.61
CA PHE A 116 -1.74 10.64 -9.93
C PHE A 116 -3.03 10.37 -9.13
N GLY A 117 -3.94 9.54 -9.67
CA GLY A 117 -5.11 9.05 -8.93
C GLY A 117 -4.71 8.29 -7.67
N LEU A 118 -3.71 7.41 -7.75
CA LEU A 118 -3.19 6.67 -6.60
C LEU A 118 -2.50 7.60 -5.59
N HIS A 119 -1.78 8.62 -6.04
CA HIS A 119 -1.23 9.64 -5.15
C HIS A 119 -2.34 10.40 -4.40
N ARG A 120 -3.45 10.74 -5.07
CA ARG A 120 -4.60 11.33 -4.39
C ARG A 120 -5.22 10.38 -3.36
N LEU A 121 -5.30 9.09 -3.67
CA LEU A 121 -5.74 8.06 -2.73
C LEU A 121 -4.82 7.98 -1.51
N SER A 122 -3.50 7.94 -1.70
CA SER A 122 -2.56 7.86 -0.59
C SER A 122 -2.63 9.08 0.32
N ARG A 123 -2.84 10.28 -0.25
CA ARG A 123 -3.08 11.51 0.52
C ARG A 123 -4.40 11.46 1.28
N ALA A 124 -5.46 10.93 0.68
CA ALA A 124 -6.74 10.75 1.36
C ALA A 124 -6.61 9.79 2.55
N ILE A 125 -5.88 8.68 2.38
CA ILE A 125 -5.55 7.76 3.47
C ILE A 125 -4.77 8.47 4.57
N ALA A 126 -3.70 9.20 4.22
CA ALA A 126 -2.90 9.94 5.20
C ALA A 126 -3.72 10.96 6.01
N THR A 127 -4.63 11.71 5.36
CA THR A 127 -5.54 12.63 6.05
C THR A 127 -6.50 11.87 6.96
N TRP A 128 -7.10 10.79 6.47
CA TRP A 128 -8.02 9.97 7.24
C TRP A 128 -7.38 9.36 8.49
N LEU A 129 -6.12 8.93 8.40
CA LEU A 129 -5.35 8.43 9.54
C LEU A 129 -5.18 9.50 10.63
N CYS A 130 -5.00 10.76 10.26
CA CYS A 130 -4.96 11.86 11.23
C CYS A 130 -6.30 12.06 11.97
N ASP A 131 -7.41 11.67 11.33
CA ASP A 131 -8.76 11.78 11.91
C ASP A 131 -9.17 10.54 12.73
N GLN A 132 -8.33 9.50 12.78
CA GLN A 132 -8.57 8.32 13.59
C GLN A 132 -8.12 8.52 15.04
N ASP A 133 -8.77 7.80 15.94
CA ASP A 133 -8.40 7.70 17.35
C ASP A 133 -7.21 6.74 17.51
N LEU A 134 -6.08 7.12 16.90
CA LEU A 134 -4.81 6.41 16.97
C LEU A 134 -3.94 7.01 18.07
N THR A 135 -3.08 6.19 18.65
CA THR A 135 -2.07 6.69 19.56
C THR A 135 -0.97 7.42 18.80
N TYR A 136 -0.67 8.64 19.24
CA TYR A 136 0.38 9.51 18.73
C TYR A 136 1.64 9.43 19.61
N PRO A 137 2.82 9.84 19.08
CA PRO A 137 4.02 10.00 19.91
C PRO A 137 3.76 10.84 21.17
N SER A 138 4.50 10.59 22.25
CA SER A 138 4.24 11.24 23.55
C SER A 138 4.35 12.77 23.53
N ASP A 139 5.19 13.33 22.64
CA ASP A 139 5.34 14.78 22.43
C ASP A 139 4.17 15.41 21.65
N ARG A 140 3.19 14.60 21.21
CA ARG A 140 2.03 14.99 20.40
C ARG A 140 0.71 14.75 21.12
N ARG A 141 0.65 14.91 22.44
CA ARG A 141 -0.60 14.70 23.20
C ARG A 141 -1.64 15.83 22.96
N GLY A 142 -2.89 15.44 22.63
CA GLY A 142 -4.06 16.33 22.59
C GLY A 142 -5.04 16.08 21.44
N HIS A 143 -6.32 16.48 21.58
CA HIS A 143 -7.40 16.26 20.59
C HIS A 143 -7.23 16.96 19.22
N GLN A 144 -6.09 17.63 18.98
CA GLN A 144 -5.77 18.31 17.72
C GLN A 144 -4.35 18.03 17.25
N ALA A 145 -3.67 17.05 17.84
CA ALA A 145 -2.28 16.80 17.53
C ALA A 145 -2.15 16.09 16.18
N THR A 146 -1.25 16.62 15.34
CA THR A 146 -0.82 15.96 14.12
C THR A 146 0.27 14.92 14.43
N PRO A 147 0.48 13.92 13.54
CA PRO A 147 1.53 12.90 13.71
C PRO A 147 2.94 13.48 13.87
N GLU A 148 3.16 14.69 13.36
CA GLU A 148 4.42 15.42 13.35
C GLU A 148 4.22 16.93 13.43
N ASP A 149 5.33 17.66 13.62
CA ASP A 149 5.37 19.10 13.40
C ASP A 149 4.95 19.45 11.97
N PRO A 150 4.28 20.59 11.74
CA PRO A 150 3.88 21.02 10.40
C PRO A 150 5.01 21.03 9.37
N ALA A 151 6.24 21.34 9.80
CA ALA A 151 7.43 21.33 8.94
C ALA A 151 7.85 19.92 8.49
N ARG A 152 7.51 18.88 9.26
CA ARG A 152 7.88 17.48 9.03
C ARG A 152 6.71 16.61 8.56
N THR A 153 5.49 17.13 8.60
CA THR A 153 4.29 16.47 8.03
C THR A 153 4.48 16.02 6.57
N PRO A 154 5.16 16.76 5.67
CA PRO A 154 5.42 16.29 4.31
C PRO A 154 6.21 14.97 4.27
N GLU A 155 7.25 14.84 5.10
CA GLU A 155 8.06 13.62 5.19
C GLU A 155 7.25 12.44 5.74
N TRP A 156 6.44 12.68 6.78
CA TRP A 156 5.52 11.67 7.32
C TRP A 156 4.52 11.20 6.26
N THR A 157 3.92 12.15 5.53
CA THR A 157 2.96 11.86 4.44
C THR A 157 3.62 11.10 3.29
N ALA A 158 4.89 11.40 3.00
CA ALA A 158 5.68 10.67 2.01
C ALA A 158 5.88 9.20 2.43
N ARG A 159 6.19 8.92 3.70
CA ARG A 159 6.32 7.53 4.21
C ARG A 159 5.00 6.76 4.15
N VAL A 160 3.89 7.40 4.51
CA VAL A 160 2.55 6.78 4.35
C VAL A 160 2.28 6.47 2.88
N SER A 161 2.55 7.42 1.98
CA SER A 161 2.35 7.22 0.54
C SER A 161 3.21 6.09 -0.01
N HIS A 162 4.48 6.00 0.42
CA HIS A 162 5.38 4.93 0.05
C HIS A 162 4.85 3.55 0.45
N ALA A 163 4.42 3.42 1.71
CA ALA A 163 3.84 2.18 2.22
C ALA A 163 2.56 1.80 1.48
N VAL A 164 1.66 2.76 1.22
CA VAL A 164 0.44 2.56 0.42
C VAL A 164 0.79 2.04 -0.97
N PHE A 165 1.71 2.70 -1.69
CA PHE A 165 2.07 2.26 -3.05
C PHE A 165 2.66 0.85 -3.07
N ARG A 166 3.55 0.52 -2.11
CA ARG A 166 4.12 -0.83 -2.01
C ARG A 166 3.05 -1.90 -1.71
N VAL A 167 2.11 -1.61 -0.79
CA VAL A 167 0.98 -2.51 -0.52
C VAL A 167 0.13 -2.73 -1.77
N LEU A 168 -0.13 -1.68 -2.56
CA LEU A 168 -0.87 -1.81 -3.82
C LEU A 168 -0.09 -2.62 -4.87
N ILE A 169 1.23 -2.44 -4.97
CA ILE A 169 2.08 -3.23 -5.87
C ILE A 169 2.03 -4.71 -5.51
N VAL A 170 2.24 -5.04 -4.22
CA VAL A 170 2.20 -6.44 -3.75
C VAL A 170 0.80 -7.03 -3.90
N GLY A 171 -0.25 -6.29 -3.56
CA GLY A 171 -1.64 -6.71 -3.76
C GLY A 171 -1.95 -7.05 -5.22
N ALA A 172 -1.52 -6.20 -6.16
CA ALA A 172 -1.67 -6.45 -7.59
C ALA A 172 -0.82 -7.64 -8.08
N ALA A 173 0.43 -7.77 -7.61
CA ALA A 173 1.34 -8.85 -7.99
C ALA A 173 0.81 -10.23 -7.59
N LEU A 174 0.21 -10.33 -6.40
CA LEU A 174 -0.30 -11.58 -5.86
C LEU A 174 -1.75 -11.86 -6.27
N ALA A 175 -2.41 -10.95 -6.98
CA ALA A 175 -3.81 -11.09 -7.36
C ALA A 175 -4.10 -12.38 -8.13
N GLY A 176 -3.21 -12.76 -9.05
CA GLY A 176 -3.31 -14.03 -9.79
C GLY A 176 -3.27 -15.23 -8.86
N ALA A 177 -2.27 -15.31 -7.99
CA ALA A 177 -2.08 -16.45 -7.07
C ALA A 177 -3.27 -16.63 -6.11
N TYR A 178 -3.82 -15.54 -5.56
CA TYR A 178 -4.97 -15.61 -4.65
C TYR A 178 -6.32 -15.83 -5.36
N LYS A 179 -6.39 -15.66 -6.68
CA LYS A 179 -7.59 -15.99 -7.48
C LYS A 179 -7.54 -17.36 -8.13
N GLU A 180 -6.34 -17.90 -8.33
CA GLU A 180 -6.13 -19.20 -8.98
C GLU A 180 -7.00 -20.33 -8.41
N PRO A 181 -7.16 -20.48 -7.07
CA PRO A 181 -8.00 -21.55 -6.52
C PRO A 181 -9.44 -21.50 -7.05
N LEU A 182 -10.02 -20.30 -7.17
CA LEU A 182 -11.40 -20.12 -7.63
C LEU A 182 -11.53 -20.29 -9.14
N PHE A 183 -10.51 -19.92 -9.91
CA PHE A 183 -10.48 -20.22 -11.34
C PHE A 183 -10.38 -21.72 -11.61
N LYS A 184 -9.51 -22.43 -10.88
CA LYS A 184 -9.40 -23.89 -10.96
C LYS A 184 -10.66 -24.60 -10.48
N ALA A 185 -11.34 -24.03 -9.49
CA ALA A 185 -12.62 -24.55 -9.01
C ALA A 185 -13.67 -24.57 -10.13
N MET A 186 -13.79 -23.51 -10.94
CA MET A 186 -14.76 -23.43 -12.05
C MET A 186 -14.61 -24.55 -13.10
N GLU A 187 -13.39 -25.04 -13.28
CA GLU A 187 -13.04 -26.10 -14.23
C GLU A 187 -13.10 -27.50 -13.59
N HIS A 188 -13.31 -27.59 -12.28
CA HIS A 188 -13.24 -28.84 -11.54
C HIS A 188 -14.44 -29.77 -11.86
N PRO A 189 -14.24 -31.10 -11.97
CA PRO A 189 -15.31 -32.04 -12.28
C PRO A 189 -16.31 -32.27 -11.13
N ASP A 190 -15.87 -32.14 -9.87
CA ASP A 190 -16.75 -32.26 -8.70
C ASP A 190 -17.68 -31.02 -8.59
N PRO A 191 -19.02 -31.19 -8.60
CA PRO A 191 -19.97 -30.08 -8.56
C PRO A 191 -19.88 -29.23 -7.29
N GLU A 192 -19.44 -29.80 -6.16
CA GLU A 192 -19.27 -29.06 -4.90
C GLU A 192 -18.14 -28.04 -5.03
N ILE A 193 -16.97 -28.50 -5.47
CA ILE A 193 -15.82 -27.63 -5.74
C ILE A 193 -16.15 -26.61 -6.85
N LYS A 194 -16.85 -27.04 -7.90
CA LYS A 194 -17.26 -26.15 -8.99
C LYS A 194 -18.19 -25.01 -8.54
N ALA A 195 -18.96 -25.22 -7.47
CA ALA A 195 -19.84 -24.20 -6.89
C ALA A 195 -19.10 -23.20 -5.99
N LEU A 196 -17.84 -23.46 -5.62
CA LEU A 196 -17.06 -22.65 -4.67
C LEU A 196 -17.02 -21.14 -5.01
N PRO A 197 -16.81 -20.70 -6.26
CA PRO A 197 -16.83 -19.26 -6.59
C PRO A 197 -18.21 -18.61 -6.35
N GLY A 198 -19.28 -19.39 -6.45
CA GLY A 198 -20.65 -18.94 -6.18
C GLY A 198 -20.97 -18.83 -4.68
N ARG A 199 -20.16 -19.43 -3.80
CA ARG A 199 -20.29 -19.29 -2.35
C ARG A 199 -19.72 -17.99 -1.83
N VAL A 200 -18.90 -17.30 -2.61
CA VAL A 200 -18.35 -16.04 -2.15
C VAL A 200 -19.46 -15.00 -2.06
N PRO A 201 -19.68 -14.39 -0.87
CA PRO A 201 -20.69 -13.36 -0.74
C PRO A 201 -20.43 -12.22 -1.72
N ARG A 202 -21.48 -11.76 -2.41
CA ARG A 202 -21.41 -10.53 -3.22
C ARG A 202 -21.10 -9.31 -2.35
N ASP A 203 -21.44 -9.38 -1.07
CA ASP A 203 -21.13 -8.38 -0.07
C ASP A 203 -20.45 -9.04 1.13
N TYR A 204 -19.15 -8.79 1.28
CA TYR A 204 -18.33 -9.32 2.36
C TYR A 204 -18.76 -8.82 3.75
N ARG A 205 -19.57 -7.73 3.82
CA ARG A 205 -20.14 -7.23 5.09
C ARG A 205 -21.11 -8.20 5.77
N TYR A 206 -21.55 -9.23 5.05
CA TYR A 206 -22.48 -10.25 5.53
C TYR A 206 -21.86 -11.65 5.46
N PHE A 207 -20.65 -11.84 5.97
CA PHE A 207 -20.28 -13.19 6.41
C PHE A 207 -21.04 -13.47 7.71
N PRO A 208 -22.09 -14.32 7.71
CA PRO A 208 -22.70 -14.72 8.97
C PRO A 208 -21.64 -15.51 9.74
N TYR A 209 -21.14 -14.93 10.83
CA TYR A 209 -20.18 -15.55 11.74
C TYR A 209 -20.64 -16.90 12.34
N LYS A 210 -21.87 -17.35 12.05
CA LYS A 210 -22.43 -18.59 12.59
C LYS A 210 -23.30 -19.32 11.56
N GLY A 211 -22.96 -20.58 11.28
CA GLY A 211 -23.96 -21.65 11.15
C GLY A 211 -24.02 -22.42 9.84
N GLU A 212 -24.27 -21.78 8.70
CA GLU A 212 -24.92 -22.52 7.58
C GLU A 212 -24.20 -22.46 6.22
N ASN A 213 -23.16 -21.65 6.05
CA ASN A 213 -22.46 -21.47 4.75
C ASN A 213 -20.98 -21.88 4.78
N GLY A 214 -20.63 -22.85 5.62
CA GLY A 214 -19.26 -23.32 5.78
C GLY A 214 -18.69 -24.03 4.56
N LEU A 215 -17.37 -24.00 4.40
CA LEU A 215 -16.68 -24.85 3.43
C LEU A 215 -16.81 -26.32 3.83
N GLY A 216 -17.24 -27.15 2.89
CA GLY A 216 -17.26 -28.61 3.05
C GLY A 216 -15.84 -29.19 3.10
N GLU A 217 -15.70 -30.42 3.60
CA GLU A 217 -14.40 -31.08 3.70
C GLU A 217 -13.67 -31.19 2.35
N LYS A 218 -14.42 -31.44 1.26
CA LYS A 218 -13.85 -31.51 -0.09
C LYS A 218 -13.37 -30.16 -0.60
N GLU A 219 -14.16 -29.11 -0.38
CA GLU A 219 -13.81 -27.75 -0.77
C GLU A 219 -12.54 -27.30 -0.05
N LEU A 220 -12.45 -27.61 1.24
CA LEU A 220 -11.31 -27.29 2.07
C LEU A 220 -10.07 -28.09 1.65
N ALA A 221 -10.20 -29.40 1.45
CA ALA A 221 -9.11 -30.24 0.93
C ALA A 221 -8.64 -29.78 -0.47
N PHE A 222 -9.54 -29.24 -1.29
CA PHE A 222 -9.20 -28.62 -2.57
C PHE A 222 -8.41 -27.32 -2.39
N LEU A 223 -8.89 -26.40 -1.55
CA LEU A 223 -8.22 -25.13 -1.31
C LEU A 223 -6.82 -25.31 -0.71
N LEU A 224 -6.64 -26.30 0.17
CA LEU A 224 -5.34 -26.61 0.79
C LEU A 224 -4.30 -27.17 -0.19
N GLN A 225 -4.63 -27.37 -1.47
CA GLN A 225 -3.64 -27.70 -2.52
C GLN A 225 -2.85 -26.48 -2.97
N PHE A 226 -3.32 -25.28 -2.65
CA PHE A 226 -2.71 -24.03 -3.08
C PHE A 226 -1.89 -23.42 -1.94
N ALA A 227 -0.64 -23.06 -2.22
CA ALA A 227 0.28 -22.51 -1.22
C ALA A 227 -0.25 -21.23 -0.55
N VAL A 228 -1.13 -20.47 -1.20
CA VAL A 228 -1.76 -19.29 -0.58
C VAL A 228 -2.78 -19.62 0.52
N CYS A 229 -3.32 -20.85 0.54
CA CYS A 229 -4.33 -21.31 1.49
C CYS A 229 -3.80 -22.29 2.54
N ASP A 230 -2.70 -22.98 2.27
CA ASP A 230 -2.19 -24.03 3.16
C ASP A 230 -1.25 -23.49 4.23
N LEU A 231 -1.71 -23.28 5.46
CA LEU A 231 -0.92 -22.78 6.60
C LEU A 231 0.42 -23.51 6.82
N ASP A 232 0.53 -24.77 6.37
CA ASP A 232 1.71 -25.62 6.52
C ASP A 232 2.47 -25.84 5.20
N ALA A 233 2.23 -25.00 4.19
CA ALA A 233 2.95 -25.05 2.93
C ALA A 233 4.46 -24.95 3.14
N THR A 234 5.23 -25.81 2.46
CA THR A 234 6.70 -25.78 2.56
C THR A 234 7.27 -24.46 2.04
N LEU A 235 8.47 -24.10 2.49
CA LEU A 235 9.12 -22.86 2.05
C LEU A 235 9.29 -22.81 0.53
N GLU A 236 9.56 -23.96 -0.12
CA GLU A 236 9.68 -24.07 -1.58
C GLU A 236 8.34 -23.82 -2.29
N ALA A 237 7.23 -24.32 -1.73
CA ALA A 237 5.89 -24.09 -2.27
C ALA A 237 5.47 -22.62 -2.14
N GLN A 238 5.80 -22.01 -1.01
CA GLN A 238 5.60 -20.57 -0.79
C GLN A 238 6.51 -19.75 -1.71
N ASP A 239 7.76 -20.16 -1.90
CA ASP A 239 8.73 -19.50 -2.78
C ASP A 239 8.29 -19.43 -4.23
N ALA A 240 7.68 -20.51 -4.73
CA ALA A 240 7.14 -20.56 -6.08
C ALA A 240 6.02 -19.53 -6.35
N VAL A 241 5.41 -18.98 -5.30
CA VAL A 241 4.35 -17.97 -5.35
C VAL A 241 4.87 -16.59 -4.96
N PHE A 242 5.49 -16.48 -3.79
CA PHE A 242 5.85 -15.21 -3.15
C PHE A 242 7.27 -14.74 -3.47
N GLY A 243 8.18 -15.65 -3.84
CA GLY A 243 9.61 -15.34 -4.04
C GLY A 243 9.86 -14.20 -5.02
N PRO A 244 9.29 -14.21 -6.23
CA PRO A 244 9.54 -13.15 -7.21
C PRO A 244 9.18 -11.74 -6.73
N ILE A 245 8.09 -11.58 -5.96
CA ILE A 245 7.67 -10.28 -5.43
C ILE A 245 8.41 -9.93 -4.13
N ALA A 246 8.76 -10.92 -3.30
CA ALA A 246 9.57 -10.73 -2.10
C ALA A 246 10.99 -10.26 -2.45
N ASP A 247 11.64 -10.94 -3.41
CA ASP A 247 12.98 -10.57 -3.87
C ASP A 247 12.98 -9.15 -4.48
N TRP A 248 11.94 -8.79 -5.25
CA TRP A 248 11.79 -7.42 -5.76
C TRP A 248 11.58 -6.40 -4.65
N LEU A 249 10.76 -6.71 -3.64
CA LEU A 249 10.48 -5.79 -2.53
C LEU A 249 11.74 -5.54 -1.70
N LEU A 250 12.51 -6.60 -1.40
CA LEU A 250 13.80 -6.48 -0.71
C LEU A 250 14.76 -5.59 -1.48
N GLU A 251 14.95 -5.85 -2.78
CA GLU A 251 15.82 -5.02 -3.61
C GLU A 251 15.32 -3.57 -3.73
N SER A 252 14.02 -3.35 -3.85
CA SER A 252 13.43 -2.03 -3.90
C SER A 252 13.73 -1.25 -2.62
N ILE A 253 13.57 -1.86 -1.45
CA ILE A 253 13.94 -1.27 -0.16
C ILE A 253 15.43 -0.94 -0.12
N LEU A 254 16.29 -1.89 -0.48
CA LEU A 254 17.74 -1.73 -0.39
C LEU A 254 18.35 -0.86 -1.51
N SER A 255 17.58 -0.55 -2.55
CA SER A 255 17.98 0.40 -3.60
C SER A 255 17.87 1.86 -3.16
N ASP A 256 17.07 2.15 -2.12
CA ASP A 256 16.91 3.48 -1.55
C ASP A 256 18.13 3.86 -0.69
N GLN A 257 19.12 4.47 -1.36
CA GLN A 257 20.37 4.88 -0.72
C GLN A 257 20.17 5.92 0.38
N GLU A 258 19.17 6.79 0.25
CA GLU A 258 18.90 7.84 1.24
C GLU A 258 18.38 7.21 2.53
N SER A 259 17.38 6.33 2.43
CA SER A 259 16.83 5.63 3.59
C SER A 259 17.88 4.72 4.27
N ARG A 260 18.73 4.05 3.49
CA ARG A 260 19.84 3.23 4.00
C ARG A 260 20.87 4.06 4.76
N GLN A 261 21.32 5.17 4.18
CA GLN A 261 22.27 6.07 4.85
C GLN A 261 21.66 6.67 6.13
N ALA A 262 20.37 7.04 6.08
CA ALA A 262 19.66 7.55 7.24
C ALA A 262 19.58 6.50 8.36
N MET A 263 19.27 5.24 8.04
CA MET A 263 19.25 4.15 9.03
C MET A 263 20.64 3.83 9.57
N ALA A 264 21.67 3.71 8.71
CA ALA A 264 23.04 3.51 9.14
C ALA A 264 23.52 4.60 10.10
N LYS A 265 23.24 5.87 9.78
CA LYS A 265 23.55 7.01 10.65
C LYS A 265 22.85 6.93 12.01
N ARG A 266 21.61 6.41 12.08
CA ARG A 266 20.91 6.19 13.37
C ARG A 266 21.63 5.16 14.23
N PHE A 267 22.09 4.06 13.63
CA PHE A 267 22.89 3.04 14.30
C PHE A 267 24.23 3.58 14.79
N GLU A 268 24.95 4.32 13.95
CA GLU A 268 26.20 4.98 14.35
C GLU A 268 26.02 5.95 15.52
N GLN A 269 24.90 6.70 15.51
CA GLN A 269 24.59 7.71 16.52
C GLN A 269 23.82 7.18 17.74
N ARG A 270 23.46 5.88 17.75
CA ARG A 270 22.70 5.23 18.82
C ARG A 270 21.42 5.97 19.22
N ARG A 271 20.61 6.35 18.24
CA ARG A 271 19.41 7.16 18.47
C ARG A 271 18.18 6.61 17.77
N GLY A 272 17.01 6.97 18.30
CA GLY A 272 15.73 6.56 17.74
C GLY A 272 15.58 5.05 17.74
N ARG A 273 15.12 4.48 16.60
CA ARG A 273 14.94 3.04 16.42
C ARG A 273 16.20 2.19 16.67
N ALA A 274 17.39 2.78 16.51
CA ALA A 274 18.64 2.08 16.76
C ALA A 274 19.06 2.04 18.24
N GLY A 275 18.44 2.88 19.10
CA GLY A 275 18.74 2.91 20.54
C GLY A 275 18.39 1.58 21.21
N PHE A 276 17.17 1.11 20.99
CA PHE A 276 16.65 -0.14 21.52
C PHE A 276 17.41 -1.38 21.01
N CYS A 277 17.86 -1.36 19.76
CA CYS A 277 18.56 -2.49 19.19
C CYS A 277 19.93 -2.74 19.85
N ILE A 278 20.68 -1.68 20.16
CA ILE A 278 22.04 -1.81 20.69
C ILE A 278 22.03 -2.22 22.17
N SER A 279 21.06 -1.75 22.96
CA SER A 279 20.89 -2.25 24.33
C SER A 279 20.65 -3.76 24.32
N GLN A 280 19.89 -4.27 23.35
CA GLN A 280 19.73 -5.71 23.16
C GLN A 280 20.98 -6.40 22.58
N GLU A 281 21.75 -5.78 21.69
CA GLU A 281 23.01 -6.36 21.17
C GLU A 281 24.07 -6.52 22.27
N GLU A 282 24.20 -5.57 23.20
CA GLU A 282 25.12 -5.69 24.34
C GLU A 282 24.77 -6.90 25.23
N GLU A 283 23.50 -7.31 25.24
CA GLU A 283 23.01 -8.52 25.89
C GLU A 283 22.96 -9.75 24.94
N GLY A 284 23.20 -9.56 23.64
CA GLY A 284 23.18 -10.62 22.62
C GLY A 284 21.80 -11.02 22.08
N HIS A 285 20.78 -10.17 22.22
CA HIS A 285 19.37 -10.54 22.05
C HIS A 285 18.66 -10.02 20.79
N CYS A 286 19.23 -9.09 20.01
CA CYS A 286 18.51 -8.59 18.82
C CYS A 286 18.25 -9.73 17.81
N PRO A 287 16.98 -10.04 17.47
CA PRO A 287 16.66 -11.12 16.56
C PRO A 287 16.89 -10.74 15.10
N VAL A 288 16.95 -9.44 14.79
CA VAL A 288 16.95 -8.90 13.42
C VAL A 288 18.32 -9.07 12.77
N GLY A 289 18.35 -9.79 11.67
CA GLY A 289 19.52 -9.95 10.82
C GLY A 289 19.10 -10.54 9.48
N PHE A 290 19.98 -10.51 8.48
CA PHE A 290 19.72 -11.26 7.25
C PHE A 290 19.95 -12.76 7.51
N ALA A 291 19.17 -13.61 6.83
CA ALA A 291 19.46 -15.04 6.78
C ALA A 291 20.87 -15.29 6.21
N ALA A 292 21.50 -16.39 6.64
CA ALA A 292 22.95 -16.72 6.69
C ALA A 292 23.86 -16.40 5.47
N ASP A 293 23.34 -15.90 4.35
CA ASP A 293 24.06 -15.55 3.12
C ASP A 293 23.89 -14.06 2.70
N GLY A 294 23.22 -13.24 3.52
CA GLY A 294 22.77 -11.90 3.13
C GLY A 294 23.88 -10.86 2.95
N SER A 295 23.93 -10.25 1.76
CA SER A 295 24.67 -9.01 1.51
C SER A 295 23.90 -7.81 2.09
N GLY A 296 24.21 -7.41 3.32
CA GLY A 296 23.62 -6.22 3.94
C GLY A 296 24.15 -5.98 5.34
N SER A 297 24.09 -4.74 5.82
CA SER A 297 24.43 -4.41 7.21
C SER A 297 23.29 -4.77 8.17
N HIS A 298 23.59 -4.81 9.47
CA HIS A 298 22.55 -4.95 10.50
C HIS A 298 21.50 -3.81 10.42
N SER A 299 21.94 -2.58 10.13
CA SER A 299 21.05 -1.44 9.86
C SER A 299 20.19 -1.61 8.60
N ASP A 300 20.68 -2.29 7.56
CA ASP A 300 19.90 -2.62 6.38
C ASP A 300 18.76 -3.60 6.73
N ALA A 301 19.01 -4.59 7.60
CA ALA A 301 17.99 -5.52 8.07
C ALA A 301 16.87 -4.81 8.85
N HIS A 302 17.22 -3.87 9.74
CA HIS A 302 16.23 -3.04 10.44
C HIS A 302 15.45 -2.11 9.49
N LEU A 303 16.10 -1.54 8.48
CA LEU A 303 15.38 -0.77 7.46
C LEU A 303 14.34 -1.64 6.75
N VAL A 304 14.70 -2.87 6.39
CA VAL A 304 13.78 -3.82 5.74
C VAL A 304 12.61 -4.16 6.65
N VAL A 305 12.87 -4.47 7.93
CA VAL A 305 11.81 -4.69 8.93
C VAL A 305 10.89 -3.48 9.00
N TRP A 306 11.44 -2.28 9.17
CA TRP A 306 10.65 -1.08 9.34
C TRP A 306 9.76 -0.75 8.12
N GLU A 307 10.29 -0.89 6.90
CA GLU A 307 9.51 -0.73 5.68
C GLU A 307 8.39 -1.77 5.55
N LEU A 308 8.68 -3.04 5.90
CA LEU A 308 7.71 -4.12 5.87
C LEU A 308 6.60 -3.92 6.92
N MET A 309 6.96 -3.48 8.12
CA MET A 309 6.02 -3.23 9.22
C MET A 309 5.11 -2.03 8.93
N LYS A 310 5.60 -0.99 8.23
CA LYS A 310 4.73 0.08 7.71
C LYS A 310 3.71 -0.43 6.68
N MET A 311 4.13 -1.32 5.78
CA MET A 311 3.23 -1.94 4.81
C MET A 311 2.17 -2.78 5.52
N PHE A 312 2.60 -3.62 6.46
CA PHE A 312 1.73 -4.46 7.28
C PHE A 312 0.70 -3.60 8.05
N TRP A 313 1.14 -2.54 8.71
CA TRP A 313 0.26 -1.60 9.40
C TRP A 313 -0.77 -0.96 8.47
N ILE A 314 -0.37 -0.55 7.25
CA ILE A 314 -1.30 0.01 6.26
C ILE A 314 -2.33 -1.03 5.79
N VAL A 315 -1.95 -2.31 5.65
CA VAL A 315 -2.90 -3.38 5.31
C VAL A 315 -4.00 -3.45 6.37
N GLU A 316 -3.64 -3.46 7.65
CA GLU A 316 -4.61 -3.53 8.74
C GLU A 316 -5.48 -2.28 8.83
N GLN A 317 -4.90 -1.10 8.60
CA GLN A 317 -5.64 0.16 8.66
C GLN A 317 -6.55 0.37 7.45
N VAL A 318 -6.23 -0.16 6.28
CA VAL A 318 -7.03 0.01 5.05
C VAL A 318 -8.03 -1.13 4.83
N ARG A 319 -7.79 -2.32 5.42
CA ARG A 319 -8.68 -3.50 5.29
C ARG A 319 -10.14 -3.20 5.64
N PRO A 320 -10.49 -2.49 6.73
CA PRO A 320 -11.88 -2.17 7.06
C PRO A 320 -12.59 -1.29 6.01
N TYR A 321 -11.83 -0.61 5.14
CA TYR A 321 -12.33 0.49 4.30
C TYR A 321 -12.51 0.13 2.83
N GLY A 322 -11.80 -0.87 2.30
CA GLY A 322 -12.18 -1.52 1.03
C GLY A 322 -13.61 -2.10 1.08
N LEU A 323 -14.16 -2.23 2.29
CA LEU A 323 -15.44 -2.86 2.60
C LEU A 323 -16.56 -1.87 3.00
N GLN A 324 -16.23 -0.62 3.33
CA GLN A 324 -17.22 0.43 3.61
C GLN A 324 -17.13 1.55 2.57
N GLU A 325 -17.99 1.49 1.55
CA GLU A 325 -18.21 2.52 0.51
C GLU A 325 -18.47 3.97 1.00
N ARG A 326 -18.40 4.28 2.31
CA ARG A 326 -19.01 5.50 2.88
C ARG A 326 -18.14 6.38 3.77
N VAL A 327 -16.85 6.07 3.99
CA VAL A 327 -16.07 6.81 5.01
C VAL A 327 -15.35 8.04 4.46
N LEU A 328 -14.76 7.98 3.25
CA LEU A 328 -14.14 9.18 2.65
C LEU A 328 -15.15 10.27 2.26
N ASP A 329 -16.47 9.99 2.32
CA ASP A 329 -17.54 10.91 1.94
C ASP A 329 -18.25 11.59 3.13
N ARG A 330 -18.03 11.14 4.39
CA ARG A 330 -18.89 11.55 5.53
C ARG A 330 -18.22 12.26 6.70
N ARG A 331 -16.89 12.31 6.82
CA ARG A 331 -16.22 12.81 8.03
C ARG A 331 -15.25 13.96 7.82
N THR A 332 -15.46 14.84 6.84
CA THR A 332 -14.98 16.22 7.03
C THR A 332 -16.03 16.93 7.88
N PRO A 333 -15.86 17.08 9.22
CA PRO A 333 -16.70 18.02 9.96
C PRO A 333 -16.52 19.38 9.29
N CYS A 334 -17.61 19.98 8.83
CA CYS A 334 -17.58 21.41 8.53
C CYS A 334 -16.99 22.10 9.78
N PRO A 335 -15.97 22.96 9.65
CA PRO A 335 -15.61 23.83 10.75
C PRO A 335 -16.89 24.55 11.24
N PRO A 336 -17.05 24.75 12.55
CA PRO A 336 -18.24 25.39 13.10
C PRO A 336 -18.49 26.68 12.31
N SER A 337 -19.66 26.71 11.71
CA SER A 337 -20.19 27.76 10.83
C SER A 337 -19.62 29.14 11.15
N THR A 338 -18.72 29.61 10.29
CA THR A 338 -18.55 31.05 10.07
C THR A 338 -19.93 31.58 9.64
N PRO A 339 -20.41 32.70 10.20
CA PRO A 339 -21.72 33.24 9.83
C PRO A 339 -21.80 33.46 8.31
N PRO A 340 -23.01 33.37 7.73
CA PRO A 340 -23.21 33.26 6.30
C PRO A 340 -22.82 34.56 5.60
N ASP A 341 -21.58 34.64 5.14
CA ASP A 341 -21.16 35.69 4.25
C ASP A 341 -21.54 35.31 2.81
N VAL A 342 -22.37 36.17 2.24
CA VAL A 342 -23.05 36.02 0.97
C VAL A 342 -22.02 36.15 -0.17
N GLY A 343 -21.79 35.07 -0.95
CA GLY A 343 -21.23 35.22 -2.30
C GLY A 343 -20.26 34.17 -2.83
N ALA A 344 -19.88 33.12 -2.09
CA ALA A 344 -18.99 32.09 -2.64
C ALA A 344 -19.77 31.03 -3.45
N ASN A 345 -19.60 31.05 -4.77
CA ASN A 345 -20.12 30.09 -5.76
C ASN A 345 -20.07 28.62 -5.28
N GLN A 346 -21.21 28.07 -4.87
CA GLN A 346 -21.37 26.66 -4.50
C GLN A 346 -21.55 25.71 -5.70
N ASN A 347 -21.54 26.22 -6.94
CA ASN A 347 -21.98 25.50 -8.13
C ASN A 347 -20.88 24.84 -8.98
N SER A 348 -19.66 24.70 -8.48
CA SER A 348 -18.55 24.07 -9.22
C SER A 348 -17.88 22.95 -8.45
N ARG A 349 -18.67 22.07 -7.81
CA ARG A 349 -18.17 20.75 -7.41
C ARG A 349 -18.26 19.83 -8.63
N GLY A 350 -17.12 19.57 -9.27
CA GLY A 350 -17.01 18.51 -10.27
C GLY A 350 -17.38 17.15 -9.65
N PRO A 351 -17.72 16.15 -10.47
CA PRO A 351 -18.01 14.81 -9.97
C PRO A 351 -16.83 14.27 -9.14
N PRO A 352 -17.08 13.50 -8.07
CA PRO A 352 -16.02 12.84 -7.32
C PRO A 352 -15.12 12.07 -8.27
N GLY A 353 -13.83 12.38 -8.24
CA GLY A 353 -12.84 11.54 -8.91
C GLY A 353 -12.89 10.13 -8.36
N SER A 354 -12.59 9.14 -9.18
CA SER A 354 -12.40 7.77 -8.75
C SER A 354 -11.05 7.27 -9.24
N VAL A 355 -10.50 6.28 -8.55
CA VAL A 355 -9.28 5.59 -8.95
C VAL A 355 -9.52 4.09 -8.86
N VAL A 356 -8.87 3.32 -9.74
CA VAL A 356 -8.86 1.87 -9.64
C VAL A 356 -7.56 1.44 -8.98
N ALA A 357 -7.64 0.56 -7.99
CA ALA A 357 -6.50 0.01 -7.25
C ALA A 357 -6.72 -1.46 -6.90
N VAL A 358 -5.66 -2.25 -6.74
CA VAL A 358 -5.75 -3.60 -6.18
C VAL A 358 -5.22 -3.60 -4.76
N PHE A 359 -6.12 -3.73 -3.78
CA PHE A 359 -5.72 -3.77 -2.37
C PHE A 359 -5.24 -5.16 -1.97
N PHE A 360 -4.16 -5.20 -1.20
CA PHE A 360 -3.71 -6.42 -0.53
C PHE A 360 -4.80 -6.93 0.42
N GLY A 361 -5.05 -8.24 0.41
CA GLY A 361 -6.17 -8.87 1.13
C GLY A 361 -7.48 -8.93 0.33
N MET A 362 -7.68 -8.05 -0.66
CA MET A 362 -8.82 -8.13 -1.58
C MET A 362 -8.45 -8.84 -2.89
N PHE A 363 -7.25 -8.55 -3.41
CA PHE A 363 -6.66 -9.18 -4.60
C PHE A 363 -7.53 -9.07 -5.87
N ARG A 364 -8.34 -8.01 -5.95
CA ARG A 364 -9.15 -7.64 -7.13
C ARG A 364 -9.10 -6.14 -7.39
N ALA A 365 -9.41 -5.74 -8.62
CA ALA A 365 -9.45 -4.32 -8.95
C ALA A 365 -10.69 -3.68 -8.33
N GLU A 366 -10.46 -2.63 -7.54
CA GLU A 366 -11.48 -1.89 -6.83
C GLU A 366 -11.53 -0.45 -7.31
N LYS A 367 -12.75 0.01 -7.64
CA LYS A 367 -12.99 1.41 -7.97
C LYS A 367 -13.23 2.17 -6.67
N THR A 368 -12.21 2.88 -6.19
CA THR A 368 -12.28 3.68 -4.98
C THR A 368 -12.66 5.12 -5.30
N MET A 369 -13.70 5.62 -4.63
CA MET A 369 -14.10 7.02 -4.72
C MET A 369 -13.13 7.88 -3.92
N LEU A 370 -12.60 8.93 -4.55
CA LEU A 370 -11.75 9.91 -3.89
C LEU A 370 -12.64 10.98 -3.24
N PRO A 371 -12.28 11.48 -2.04
CA PRO A 371 -13.04 12.52 -1.38
C PRO A 371 -13.19 13.74 -2.31
N THR A 372 -14.42 14.28 -2.36
CA THR A 372 -14.74 15.50 -3.13
C THR A 372 -14.20 16.75 -2.45
N THR A 373 -14.02 16.69 -1.13
CA THR A 373 -13.56 17.83 -0.35
C THR A 373 -12.14 18.16 -0.78
N PRO A 374 -11.88 19.38 -1.27
CA PRO A 374 -10.54 19.79 -1.58
C PRO A 374 -9.75 19.77 -0.28
N VAL A 375 -8.85 18.79 -0.12
CA VAL A 375 -7.68 19.00 0.73
C VAL A 375 -7.15 20.36 0.31
N ALA A 376 -7.08 21.33 1.22
CA ALA A 376 -6.65 22.70 0.98
C ALA A 376 -5.18 22.70 0.51
N SER A 377 -4.99 22.22 -0.71
CA SER A 377 -3.71 21.92 -1.32
C SER A 377 -3.61 22.84 -2.53
N PRO A 378 -2.48 23.56 -2.68
CA PRO A 378 -2.25 24.49 -3.79
C PRO A 378 -2.50 23.89 -5.19
N TRP A 379 -2.44 22.56 -5.30
CA TRP A 379 -2.59 21.76 -6.52
C TRP A 379 -4.01 21.69 -7.11
N TRP A 380 -5.04 22.28 -6.50
CA TRP A 380 -6.40 22.26 -7.07
C TRP A 380 -6.74 23.46 -7.94
N GLN A 381 -5.88 24.49 -7.99
CA GLN A 381 -6.04 25.62 -8.89
C GLN A 381 -5.63 25.32 -10.34
N PHE A 382 -5.41 24.05 -10.67
CA PHE A 382 -5.27 23.68 -12.06
C PHE A 382 -6.62 23.90 -12.75
N PRO A 383 -6.65 24.65 -13.87
CA PRO A 383 -7.78 24.55 -14.79
C PRO A 383 -8.00 23.06 -15.02
N THR A 384 -9.25 22.60 -14.93
CA THR A 384 -9.67 21.30 -15.44
C THR A 384 -8.79 20.98 -16.64
N TYR A 385 -7.88 20.00 -16.49
CA TYR A 385 -6.96 19.62 -17.55
C TYR A 385 -7.77 19.61 -18.85
N PRO A 386 -7.31 20.27 -19.94
CA PRO A 386 -8.10 20.37 -21.16
C PRO A 386 -8.63 18.98 -21.46
N ALA A 387 -9.95 18.81 -21.28
CA ALA A 387 -10.58 17.53 -21.01
C ALA A 387 -9.95 16.47 -21.91
N VAL A 388 -9.01 15.70 -21.37
CA VAL A 388 -8.46 14.57 -22.12
C VAL A 388 -9.65 13.63 -22.10
N PRO A 389 -10.32 13.41 -23.25
CA PRO A 389 -11.61 12.74 -23.29
C PRO A 389 -11.50 11.49 -22.44
N GLU A 390 -12.27 11.44 -21.36
CA GLU A 390 -12.48 10.18 -20.67
C GLU A 390 -13.21 9.33 -21.69
N THR A 391 -12.49 8.41 -22.33
CA THR A 391 -13.15 7.26 -22.92
C THR A 391 -13.74 6.54 -21.73
N GLU A 392 -14.99 6.88 -21.39
CA GLU A 392 -15.89 5.98 -20.67
C GLU A 392 -16.01 4.74 -21.56
N GLU A 393 -15.01 3.88 -21.50
CA GLU A 393 -15.17 2.50 -21.93
C GLU A 393 -16.16 1.92 -20.94
N ALA A 394 -17.44 2.03 -21.31
CA ALA A 394 -18.53 1.28 -20.72
C ALA A 394 -18.25 -0.21 -20.98
N GLY A 395 -17.31 -0.77 -20.22
CA GLY A 395 -17.12 -2.19 -20.10
C GLY A 395 -18.36 -2.75 -19.44
N ARG A 396 -19.39 -3.06 -20.24
CA ARG A 396 -20.38 -4.05 -19.86
C ARG A 396 -19.59 -5.33 -19.66
N GLY A 397 -19.26 -5.64 -18.40
CA GLY A 397 -18.70 -6.92 -18.03
C GLY A 397 -19.63 -7.99 -18.54
N ASP A 398 -19.17 -8.74 -19.54
CA ASP A 398 -19.89 -9.87 -20.10
C ASP A 398 -20.09 -10.85 -18.94
N GLY A 399 -21.34 -11.18 -18.61
CA GLY A 399 -21.75 -11.85 -17.37
C GLY A 399 -21.31 -13.32 -17.23
N LYS A 400 -20.17 -13.70 -17.81
CA LYS A 400 -19.64 -15.06 -17.78
C LYS A 400 -18.98 -15.42 -16.46
N LEU A 401 -18.48 -14.44 -15.71
CA LEU A 401 -18.10 -14.63 -14.31
C LEU A 401 -19.18 -14.00 -13.42
N PRO A 402 -19.66 -14.68 -12.36
CA PRO A 402 -20.54 -14.05 -11.38
C PRO A 402 -19.87 -12.77 -10.91
N GLY A 403 -20.51 -11.63 -11.20
CA GLY A 403 -19.89 -10.30 -11.17
C GLY A 403 -19.10 -10.05 -9.90
N GLY A 404 -17.81 -9.74 -10.07
CA GLY A 404 -16.89 -9.42 -8.97
C GLY A 404 -16.25 -10.63 -8.32
N CYS A 405 -15.76 -11.59 -9.11
CA CYS A 405 -15.07 -12.79 -8.60
C CYS A 405 -14.00 -12.40 -7.58
N MET A 406 -14.37 -12.62 -6.33
CA MET A 406 -13.54 -12.36 -5.15
C MET A 406 -12.33 -13.28 -5.17
N SER A 407 -11.34 -12.98 -4.35
CA SER A 407 -10.21 -13.87 -4.13
C SER A 407 -10.53 -14.90 -3.05
N VAL A 408 -9.66 -15.90 -2.91
CA VAL A 408 -9.79 -16.91 -1.85
C VAL A 408 -9.62 -16.34 -0.44
N ALA A 409 -9.17 -15.08 -0.31
CA ALA A 409 -9.00 -14.40 0.97
C ALA A 409 -10.28 -14.33 1.80
N VAL A 410 -11.44 -14.36 1.15
CA VAL A 410 -12.75 -14.43 1.83
C VAL A 410 -12.96 -15.69 2.67
N PHE A 411 -12.16 -16.72 2.44
CA PHE A 411 -12.24 -17.99 3.14
C PHE A 411 -11.14 -18.15 4.20
N PHE A 412 -10.28 -17.16 4.43
CA PHE A 412 -9.13 -17.31 5.32
C PHE A 412 -9.50 -17.62 6.76
N ASP A 413 -10.42 -16.87 7.35
CA ASP A 413 -10.93 -17.17 8.70
C ASP A 413 -11.47 -18.61 8.77
N TRP A 414 -12.24 -19.02 7.75
CA TRP A 414 -12.79 -20.37 7.70
C TRP A 414 -11.72 -21.44 7.58
N ILE A 415 -10.75 -21.26 6.68
CA ILE A 415 -9.62 -22.17 6.49
C ILE A 415 -8.81 -22.26 7.79
N PHE A 416 -8.52 -21.12 8.42
CA PHE A 416 -7.78 -21.07 9.68
C PHE A 416 -8.47 -21.87 10.78
N GLU A 417 -9.79 -21.73 10.91
CA GLU A 417 -10.56 -22.37 11.98
C GLU A 417 -10.93 -23.85 11.71
N HIS A 418 -11.04 -24.25 10.44
CA HIS A 418 -11.66 -25.54 10.08
C HIS A 418 -10.79 -26.49 9.24
N SER A 419 -9.62 -26.04 8.74
CA SER A 419 -8.77 -26.83 7.82
C SER A 419 -8.25 -28.15 8.39
N GLY A 420 -8.25 -28.32 9.71
CA GLY A 420 -7.50 -29.39 10.35
C GLY A 420 -5.98 -29.21 10.23
N ARG A 421 -5.51 -28.11 9.63
CA ARG A 421 -4.09 -27.80 9.51
C ARG A 421 -3.57 -27.17 10.78
N PRO A 422 -2.30 -27.36 11.12
CA PRO A 422 -1.72 -26.73 12.28
C PRO A 422 -1.91 -25.20 12.26
N ASN A 423 -2.67 -24.70 13.22
CA ASN A 423 -3.01 -23.29 13.38
C ASN A 423 -2.57 -22.75 14.75
N HIS A 424 -1.92 -23.58 15.58
CA HIS A 424 -1.34 -23.22 16.85
C HIS A 424 0.05 -23.86 17.04
N ILE A 425 0.85 -23.34 17.97
CA ILE A 425 2.20 -23.82 18.30
C ILE A 425 2.21 -24.45 19.70
N ASP A 426 2.79 -25.65 19.79
CA ASP A 426 2.64 -26.63 20.90
C ASP A 426 3.02 -26.09 22.29
N VAL A 427 4.08 -25.28 22.39
CA VAL A 427 4.68 -24.93 23.69
C VAL A 427 3.72 -24.11 24.58
N HIS A 428 2.78 -23.35 23.99
CA HIS A 428 1.86 -22.47 24.72
C HIS A 428 0.46 -22.34 24.11
N GLU A 429 0.10 -23.24 23.18
CA GLU A 429 -1.13 -23.11 22.38
C GLU A 429 -1.30 -21.72 21.75
N GLU A 430 -0.20 -21.14 21.25
CA GLU A 430 -0.21 -19.81 20.64
C GLU A 430 -0.71 -19.90 19.19
N PRO A 431 -1.64 -19.05 18.73
CA PRO A 431 -2.12 -19.07 17.36
C PRO A 431 -1.02 -18.66 16.38
N VAL A 432 -0.93 -19.34 15.22
CA VAL A 432 -0.07 -18.89 14.12
C VAL A 432 -0.60 -17.61 13.50
N ALA A 433 0.24 -16.88 12.77
CA ALA A 433 -0.20 -15.67 12.08
C ALA A 433 -1.37 -15.98 11.11
N PRO A 434 -2.37 -15.07 10.99
CA PRO A 434 -3.47 -15.23 10.06
C PRO A 434 -3.00 -15.38 8.59
N LEU A 435 -3.79 -16.08 7.77
CA LEU A 435 -3.44 -16.37 6.36
C LEU A 435 -3.23 -15.11 5.51
N GLU A 436 -3.87 -14.00 5.88
CA GLU A 436 -3.68 -12.68 5.30
C GLU A 436 -2.22 -12.23 5.41
N LEU A 437 -1.55 -12.61 6.49
CA LEU A 437 -0.19 -12.18 6.80
C LEU A 437 0.87 -13.10 6.23
N LYS A 438 0.46 -14.16 5.55
CA LYS A 438 1.35 -15.21 5.07
C LYS A 438 2.47 -14.70 4.17
N PHE A 439 2.19 -13.73 3.29
CA PHE A 439 3.24 -13.11 2.48
C PHE A 439 4.30 -12.42 3.35
N PHE A 440 3.89 -11.70 4.39
CA PHE A 440 4.80 -11.01 5.31
C PHE A 440 5.61 -12.03 6.12
N GLU A 441 4.98 -13.08 6.64
CA GLU A 441 5.68 -14.15 7.37
C GLU A 441 6.69 -14.87 6.48
N TYR A 442 6.31 -15.22 5.25
CA TYR A 442 7.22 -15.77 4.24
C TYR A 442 8.41 -14.84 3.98
N PHE A 443 8.16 -13.55 3.77
CA PHE A 443 9.21 -12.56 3.49
C PHE A 443 10.20 -12.49 4.66
N LEU A 444 9.69 -12.37 5.89
CA LEU A 444 10.49 -12.33 7.11
C LEU A 444 11.33 -13.61 7.28
N GLN A 445 10.71 -14.77 7.07
CA GLN A 445 11.38 -16.06 7.21
C GLN A 445 12.49 -16.22 6.18
N ARG A 446 12.18 -15.97 4.91
CA ARG A 446 13.13 -16.15 3.80
C ARG A 446 14.32 -15.21 3.89
N HIS A 447 14.07 -13.92 4.09
CA HIS A 447 15.13 -12.91 3.95
C HIS A 447 15.82 -12.58 5.26
N LEU A 448 15.11 -12.70 6.38
CA LEU A 448 15.61 -12.29 7.69
C LEU A 448 15.70 -13.44 8.71
N GLY A 449 15.20 -14.63 8.37
CA GLY A 449 15.12 -15.73 9.35
C GLY A 449 14.23 -15.39 10.55
N LEU A 450 13.28 -14.48 10.36
CA LEU A 450 12.36 -13.99 11.39
C LEU A 450 10.96 -14.58 11.20
N CYS A 451 10.15 -14.57 12.25
CA CYS A 451 8.70 -14.75 12.18
C CYS A 451 8.00 -13.75 13.11
N LEU A 452 6.69 -13.58 12.90
CA LEU A 452 5.85 -12.81 13.80
C LEU A 452 5.73 -13.54 15.14
N ASP A 453 5.82 -12.81 16.24
CA ASP A 453 5.65 -13.34 17.58
C ASP A 453 4.19 -13.76 17.79
N HIS A 454 3.98 -15.05 17.97
CA HIS A 454 2.64 -15.64 18.06
C HIS A 454 1.88 -15.16 19.30
N GLN A 455 2.62 -14.74 20.33
CA GLN A 455 2.05 -14.11 21.52
C GLN A 455 1.31 -12.82 21.19
N ALA A 456 1.69 -12.14 20.10
CA ALA A 456 1.02 -10.91 19.68
C ALA A 456 -0.41 -11.13 19.19
N PHE A 457 -0.77 -12.36 18.80
CA PHE A 457 -2.10 -12.69 18.28
C PHE A 457 -3.02 -13.36 19.31
N ARG A 458 -2.63 -13.44 20.59
CA ARG A 458 -3.51 -14.01 21.63
C ARG A 458 -4.69 -13.08 21.88
N GLU A 459 -5.90 -13.63 21.84
CA GLU A 459 -7.16 -12.91 22.08
C GLU A 459 -7.57 -12.88 23.57
N ASP A 460 -6.80 -13.50 24.47
CA ASP A 460 -7.24 -13.71 25.87
C ASP A 460 -7.54 -12.40 26.61
N GLU A 461 -8.74 -12.34 27.22
CA GLU A 461 -9.38 -11.19 27.89
C GLU A 461 -8.68 -10.68 29.18
N LEU A 462 -7.47 -11.14 29.49
CA LEU A 462 -6.74 -10.65 30.66
C LEU A 462 -5.94 -9.41 30.27
N GLU A 463 -6.35 -8.26 30.83
CA GLU A 463 -5.93 -6.85 30.64
C GLU A 463 -4.40 -6.54 30.68
N PHE A 464 -3.50 -7.52 30.63
CA PHE A 464 -2.07 -7.34 30.94
C PHE A 464 -1.10 -7.98 29.95
N MET A 465 -1.52 -8.39 28.74
CA MET A 465 -0.58 -8.99 27.78
C MET A 465 0.23 -7.91 27.04
N GLU A 466 1.52 -7.89 27.38
CA GLU A 466 2.56 -6.87 27.15
C GLU A 466 3.02 -6.65 25.68
N ARG A 467 2.42 -7.34 24.69
CA ARG A 467 2.79 -7.30 23.25
C ARG A 467 1.58 -7.48 22.33
N SER A 468 0.51 -6.72 22.48
CA SER A 468 -0.66 -6.99 21.64
C SER A 468 -0.47 -6.46 20.21
N PHE A 469 -0.82 -7.29 19.23
CA PHE A 469 -0.90 -6.86 17.83
C PHE A 469 -1.83 -5.64 17.65
N GLN A 470 -2.89 -5.56 18.46
CA GLN A 470 -3.82 -4.43 18.47
C GLN A 470 -3.16 -3.12 18.91
N GLU A 471 -2.26 -3.13 19.90
CA GLU A 471 -1.50 -1.93 20.28
C GLU A 471 -0.61 -1.44 19.14
N PHE A 472 0.11 -2.34 18.47
CA PHE A 472 0.94 -1.99 17.31
C PHE A 472 0.11 -1.37 16.18
N VAL A 473 -1.05 -1.95 15.86
CA VAL A 473 -1.95 -1.39 14.85
C VAL A 473 -2.59 -0.09 15.35
N GLY A 474 -2.82 0.05 16.65
CA GLY A 474 -3.41 1.22 17.29
C GLY A 474 -2.51 2.45 17.41
N THR A 475 -1.22 2.36 17.04
CA THR A 475 -0.26 3.48 17.13
C THR A 475 0.26 3.91 15.76
N ILE A 476 0.25 5.22 15.50
CA ILE A 476 0.70 5.80 14.21
C ILE A 476 2.21 6.03 14.17
N THR A 477 2.88 5.80 15.30
CA THR A 477 4.31 6.08 15.52
C THR A 477 5.22 5.36 14.55
N ILE A 478 4.81 4.23 13.97
CA ILE A 478 5.57 3.51 12.94
C ILE A 478 5.98 4.42 11.76
N PHE A 479 5.22 5.50 11.48
CA PHE A 479 5.54 6.50 10.45
C PHE A 479 6.27 7.75 10.97
N SER A 480 6.30 7.96 12.29
CA SER A 480 6.89 9.14 12.91
C SER A 480 8.43 9.11 12.86
N HIS A 481 9.00 10.29 12.99
CA HIS A 481 10.43 10.52 13.06
C HIS A 481 10.92 10.17 14.46
N ASP A 482 12.06 9.50 14.49
CA ASP A 482 12.73 8.99 15.68
C ASP A 482 14.00 9.77 16.04
N ASP A 483 14.29 10.84 15.32
CA ASP A 483 15.42 11.74 15.55
C ASP A 483 15.03 12.98 16.37
N VAL A 484 13.81 13.02 16.91
CA VAL A 484 13.34 14.08 17.81
C VAL A 484 13.83 13.81 19.22
N GLU A 485 14.55 14.76 19.79
CA GLU A 485 15.14 14.64 21.13
C GLU A 485 14.06 14.43 22.19
N ASN A 486 14.25 13.44 23.08
CA ASN A 486 13.32 13.06 24.16
C ASN A 486 11.93 12.57 23.73
N ARG A 487 11.68 12.35 22.43
CA ARG A 487 10.44 11.73 21.96
C ARG A 487 10.44 10.26 22.34
N ARG A 488 9.37 9.82 23.02
CA ARG A 488 9.08 8.40 23.23
C ARG A 488 7.97 7.97 22.27
N SER A 489 8.03 6.72 21.82
CA SER A 489 6.95 6.07 21.08
C SER A 489 5.64 6.06 21.85
N TYR A 490 5.70 5.71 23.13
CA TYR A 490 4.54 5.39 23.96
C TYR A 490 4.86 5.70 25.43
N GLU A 491 3.88 6.16 26.20
CA GLU A 491 4.08 6.60 27.60
C GLU A 491 2.87 6.25 28.47
N TYR A 492 2.07 5.25 28.08
CA TYR A 492 0.84 4.88 28.77
C TYR A 492 0.74 3.35 28.78
N TRP A 493 0.68 2.71 29.95
CA TRP A 493 0.52 1.25 30.21
C TRP A 493 1.79 0.41 30.32
N ALA A 494 2.11 0.00 31.56
CA ALA A 494 3.21 -0.89 31.96
C ALA A 494 3.24 -2.24 31.19
N GLY A 495 3.88 -2.27 30.02
CA GLY A 495 4.11 -3.48 29.23
C GLY A 495 5.36 -3.40 28.33
N THR A 496 5.77 -4.51 27.71
CA THR A 496 7.06 -4.61 27.00
C THR A 496 7.22 -3.76 25.74
N LEU A 497 6.12 -3.22 25.17
CA LEU A 497 6.23 -2.15 24.16
C LEU A 497 6.62 -0.79 24.78
N ASP A 498 6.52 -0.60 26.09
CA ASP A 498 7.01 0.61 26.80
C ASP A 498 8.53 0.72 26.78
N ASP A 499 9.22 -0.42 26.80
CA ASP A 499 10.69 -0.46 26.78
C ASP A 499 11.23 -0.14 25.38
N ALA A 500 10.37 -0.18 24.35
CA ALA A 500 10.77 0.17 22.99
C ALA A 500 10.89 1.69 22.84
N ASP A 501 12.13 2.20 22.80
CA ASP A 501 12.43 3.61 22.52
C ASP A 501 11.66 4.13 21.29
N PHE A 502 11.51 3.27 20.27
CA PHE A 502 10.72 3.56 19.09
C PHE A 502 10.17 2.29 18.42
N LEU A 503 8.86 2.26 18.14
CA LEU A 503 8.22 1.14 17.42
C LEU A 503 8.62 1.11 15.95
N ASP A 504 9.52 0.20 15.60
CA ASP A 504 9.82 -0.18 14.22
C ASP A 504 9.15 -1.49 13.80
N GLY A 505 8.46 -2.14 14.74
CA GLY A 505 7.74 -3.40 14.59
C GLY A 505 8.63 -4.63 14.80
N SER A 506 9.93 -4.45 15.06
CA SER A 506 10.82 -5.56 15.45
C SER A 506 10.43 -6.20 16.79
N GLU A 507 9.69 -5.47 17.63
CA GLU A 507 9.15 -5.95 18.91
C GLU A 507 8.09 -7.05 18.71
N LEU A 508 7.47 -7.09 17.53
CA LEU A 508 6.55 -8.15 17.11
C LEU A 508 7.26 -9.32 16.43
N LEU A 509 8.60 -9.33 16.40
CA LEU A 509 9.37 -10.32 15.67
C LEU A 509 10.23 -11.16 16.62
N ARG A 510 10.44 -12.40 16.22
CA ARG A 510 11.39 -13.31 16.86
C ARG A 510 12.14 -14.11 15.82
N LYS A 511 13.28 -14.70 16.22
CA LYS A 511 14.00 -15.64 15.34
C LYS A 511 13.09 -16.81 15.04
N HIS A 512 13.02 -17.21 13.77
CA HIS A 512 12.32 -18.42 13.37
C HIS A 512 13.07 -19.62 13.98
N PRO A 513 12.49 -20.34 14.96
CA PRO A 513 13.15 -21.47 15.55
C PRO A 513 13.18 -22.66 14.58
N PRO A 514 14.19 -23.53 14.72
CA PRO A 514 14.39 -24.64 13.80
C PRO A 514 13.32 -25.73 13.90
N ASN A 515 12.67 -25.88 15.06
CA ASN A 515 11.76 -27.00 15.35
C ASN A 515 10.47 -26.50 16.03
N PHE A 516 9.56 -25.88 15.30
CA PHE A 516 8.20 -25.72 15.80
C PHE A 516 7.40 -27.00 15.59
N THR A 517 6.90 -27.58 16.66
CA THR A 517 5.75 -28.47 16.57
C THR A 517 4.51 -27.58 16.46
N ARG A 518 3.85 -27.60 15.31
CA ARG A 518 2.54 -26.98 15.14
C ARG A 518 1.46 -28.04 15.33
N PHE A 519 0.33 -27.66 15.91
CA PHE A 519 -0.84 -28.53 16.05
C PHE A 519 -2.12 -27.79 15.66
N TYR A 520 -3.18 -28.53 15.39
CA TYR A 520 -4.49 -27.99 15.07
C TYR A 520 -5.35 -27.90 16.32
N LYS A 521 -5.88 -26.70 16.59
CA LYS A 521 -6.89 -26.44 17.61
C LYS A 521 -8.13 -25.88 16.93
N ARG A 522 -9.25 -26.58 17.06
CA ARG A 522 -10.55 -26.10 16.58
C ARG A 522 -11.07 -25.06 17.57
N ARG A 523 -11.46 -23.88 17.07
CA ARG A 523 -12.15 -22.87 17.90
C ARG A 523 -13.50 -23.44 18.33
N LEU A 524 -13.69 -23.63 19.64
CA LEU A 524 -14.99 -24.04 20.19
C LEU A 524 -15.90 -22.81 20.19
N SER A 525 -16.97 -22.87 19.41
CA SER A 525 -17.95 -21.79 19.18
C SER A 525 -18.90 -21.51 20.33
#